data_AF-A0AAJ2H3Z9-F1
#
_entry.id   AF-A0AAJ2H3Z9-F1
#
_cell.length_a   1.000
_cell.length_b   1.000
_cell.length_c   1.000
_cell.angle_alpha   90.00
_cell.angle_beta   90.00
_cell.angle_gamma   90.00
#
_symmetry.space_group_name_H-M   'P 1'
#
loop_
_entity.id
_entity.type
_entity.pdbx_description
1 polymer ?
#
loop_
_entity_poly.entity_id
_entity_poly.type
_entity_poly.pdbx_seq_one_letter_code
_entity_poly.pdbx_strand_id
1 'polypeptide(L)'
;MTDIRQRFFIEHSPVRGEVVHLDNALNTILKQRDYPKAIQLLLGELLVGSALLSSTLKIKGRLSLQIQGTGLLKWAMAECNHLGEVRALAEWQDDPLLLEAENGDVALSTLKDGVLFINIEP
;
A
#
# COMPACT_ATOMS: atom_id res chain seq x y z
N MET A 1 8.46 12.35 10.96
CA MET A 1 9.63 11.48 11.26
C MET A 1 10.38 11.23 9.95
N THR A 2 11.52 10.53 9.89
CA THR A 2 12.13 10.17 8.59
C THR A 2 11.60 8.80 8.16
N ASP A 3 11.34 8.62 6.86
CA ASP A 3 10.96 7.33 6.30
C ASP A 3 12.11 6.34 6.43
N ILE A 4 11.82 5.11 6.87
CA ILE A 4 12.83 4.06 7.05
C ILE A 4 12.38 2.73 6.47
N ARG A 5 13.37 1.97 5.99
CA ARG A 5 13.25 0.55 5.66
C ARG A 5 14.51 -0.16 6.18
N GLN A 6 14.33 -1.03 7.17
CA GLN A 6 15.44 -1.71 7.84
C GLN A 6 15.22 -3.22 7.85
N ARG A 7 16.13 -3.94 7.20
CA ARG A 7 16.18 -5.41 7.25
C ARG A 7 16.89 -5.88 8.52
N PHE A 8 16.45 -7.01 9.06
CA PHE A 8 17.10 -7.66 10.19
C PHE A 8 17.07 -9.18 10.05
N PHE A 9 17.91 -9.84 10.83
CA PHE A 9 17.94 -11.30 10.97
C PHE A 9 17.83 -11.64 12.44
N ILE A 10 17.21 -12.78 12.73
CA ILE A 10 17.11 -13.31 14.10
C ILE A 10 18.28 -14.28 14.28
N GLU A 11 19.13 -14.01 15.26
CA GLU A 11 20.27 -14.88 15.56
C GLU A 11 19.79 -16.30 15.87
N HIS A 12 20.52 -17.31 15.37
CA HIS A 12 20.16 -18.73 15.50
C HIS A 12 18.78 -19.14 14.94
N SER A 13 18.21 -18.35 14.03
CA SER A 13 16.95 -18.66 13.36
C SER A 13 17.07 -18.47 11.85
N PRO A 14 16.44 -19.31 11.01
CA PRO A 14 16.38 -19.10 9.58
C PRO A 14 15.42 -17.96 9.17
N VAL A 15 14.81 -17.27 10.13
CA VAL A 15 13.87 -16.18 9.89
C VAL A 15 14.60 -14.85 9.68
N ARG A 16 14.23 -14.17 8.60
CA ARG A 16 14.58 -12.77 8.32
C ARG A 16 13.35 -11.89 8.48
N GLY A 17 13.56 -10.63 8.82
CA GLY A 17 12.48 -9.67 8.92
C GLY A 17 12.86 -8.31 8.35
N GLU A 18 11.87 -7.45 8.27
CA GLU A 18 12.03 -6.07 7.84
C GLU A 18 11.04 -5.17 8.59
N VAL A 19 11.48 -3.96 8.89
CA VAL A 19 10.64 -2.89 9.43
C VAL A 19 10.56 -1.78 8.39
N VAL A 20 9.34 -1.34 8.07
CA VAL A 20 9.06 -0.22 7.17
C VAL A 20 8.26 0.82 7.93
N HIS A 21 8.66 2.09 7.78
CA HIS A 21 7.92 3.25 8.28
C HIS A 21 7.93 4.32 7.17
N LEU A 22 6.74 4.72 6.73
CA LEU A 22 6.54 5.65 5.61
C LEU A 22 5.59 6.77 6.07
N ASP A 23 6.13 7.78 6.74
CA ASP A 23 5.39 8.93 7.24
C ASP A 23 5.38 10.06 6.20
N ASN A 24 6.55 10.50 5.73
CA ASN A 24 6.67 11.59 4.76
C ASN A 24 6.12 11.18 3.39
N ALA A 25 6.47 9.98 2.91
CA ALA A 25 5.96 9.46 1.64
C ALA A 25 4.43 9.36 1.63
N LEU A 26 3.84 8.79 2.68
CA LEU A 26 2.38 8.68 2.79
C LEU A 26 1.73 10.07 2.85
N ASN A 27 2.22 10.97 3.71
CA ASN A 27 1.70 12.34 3.79
C ASN A 27 1.81 13.09 2.46
N THR A 28 2.87 12.84 1.67
CA THR A 28 3.04 13.43 0.33
C THR A 28 2.00 12.90 -0.65
N ILE A 29 1.69 11.61 -0.61
CA ILE A 29 0.65 10.98 -1.43
C ILE A 29 -0.73 11.53 -1.05
N LEU A 30 -1.06 11.55 0.25
CA LEU A 30 -2.36 11.96 0.74
C LEU A 30 -2.67 13.46 0.50
N LYS A 31 -1.66 14.30 0.28
CA LYS A 31 -1.83 15.71 -0.08
C LYS A 31 -2.20 15.93 -1.55
N GLN A 32 -2.11 14.92 -2.41
CA GLN A 32 -2.35 15.06 -3.85
C GLN A 32 -3.84 15.04 -4.21
N ARG A 33 -4.69 14.49 -3.33
CA ARG A 33 -6.14 14.38 -3.51
C ARG A 33 -6.81 14.25 -2.14
N ASP A 34 -8.04 14.76 -2.02
CA ASP A 34 -8.84 14.65 -0.79
C ASP A 34 -9.40 13.22 -0.62
N TYR A 35 -8.55 12.30 -0.16
CA TYR A 35 -8.95 10.92 0.09
C TYR A 35 -9.82 10.84 1.36
N PRO A 36 -10.97 10.13 1.34
CA PRO A 36 -11.73 9.86 2.57
C PRO A 36 -10.96 8.89 3.48
N LYS A 37 -11.25 8.90 4.79
CA LYS A 37 -10.38 8.26 5.80
C LYS A 37 -10.11 6.79 5.53
N ALA A 38 -11.12 6.03 5.11
CA ALA A 38 -10.98 4.61 4.76
C ALA A 38 -9.95 4.39 3.64
N ILE A 39 -9.95 5.27 2.63
CA ILE A 39 -9.03 5.19 1.49
C ILE A 39 -7.61 5.61 1.90
N GLN A 40 -7.47 6.61 2.78
CA GLN A 40 -6.15 6.98 3.31
C GLN A 40 -5.46 5.80 4.01
N LEU A 41 -6.22 5.07 4.83
CA LEU A 41 -5.72 3.91 5.58
C LEU A 41 -5.34 2.76 4.65
N LEU A 42 -6.21 2.43 3.69
CA LEU A 42 -5.93 1.40 2.68
C LEU A 42 -4.69 1.74 1.84
N LEU A 43 -4.52 2.99 1.42
CA LEU A 43 -3.33 3.42 0.68
C LEU A 43 -2.06 3.27 1.52
N GLY A 44 -2.11 3.58 2.82
CA GLY A 44 -1.01 3.36 3.75
C GLY A 44 -0.63 1.87 3.86
N GLU A 45 -1.63 1.00 4.02
CA GLU A 45 -1.44 -0.46 4.07
C GLU A 45 -0.82 -1.01 2.78
N LEU A 46 -1.33 -0.59 1.61
CA LEU A 46 -0.79 -0.99 0.31
C LEU A 46 0.64 -0.46 0.08
N LEU A 47 0.92 0.77 0.51
CA LEU A 47 2.24 1.39 0.36
C LEU A 47 3.29 0.63 1.17
N VAL A 48 3.00 0.35 2.44
CA VAL A 48 3.87 -0.45 3.33
C VAL A 48 4.00 -1.88 2.80
N GLY A 49 2.90 -2.50 2.37
CA GLY A 49 2.90 -3.83 1.77
C GLY A 49 3.78 -3.92 0.53
N SER A 50 3.68 -2.94 -0.38
CA SER A 50 4.51 -2.93 -1.60
C SER A 50 5.99 -2.73 -1.29
N ALA A 51 6.33 -1.89 -0.31
CA ALA A 51 7.71 -1.70 0.14
C ALA A 51 8.32 -2.97 0.76
N LEU A 52 7.57 -3.66 1.63
CA LEU A 52 7.97 -4.92 2.25
C LEU A 52 8.16 -6.03 1.21
N LEU A 53 7.22 -6.18 0.28
CA LEU A 53 7.31 -7.22 -0.75
C LEU A 53 8.44 -6.94 -1.74
N SER A 54 8.62 -5.68 -2.16
CA SER A 54 9.69 -5.27 -3.07
C SER A 54 11.07 -5.59 -2.49
N SER A 55 11.25 -5.50 -1.17
CA SER A 55 12.52 -5.82 -0.51
C SER A 55 12.92 -7.29 -0.63
N THR A 56 11.97 -8.19 -0.89
CA THR A 56 12.23 -9.64 -1.03
C THR A 56 12.74 -10.01 -2.43
N LEU A 57 12.58 -9.11 -3.39
CA LEU A 57 12.91 -9.34 -4.79
C LEU A 57 14.40 -9.11 -5.06
N LYS A 58 15.00 -9.98 -5.89
CA LYS A 58 16.40 -9.88 -6.33
C LYS A 58 16.53 -9.31 -7.75
N ILE A 59 15.65 -8.38 -8.11
CA ILE A 59 15.58 -7.78 -9.45
C ILE A 59 15.68 -6.26 -9.38
N LYS A 60 16.15 -5.64 -10.46
CA LYS A 60 16.17 -4.18 -10.63
C LYS A 60 14.92 -3.71 -11.35
N GLY A 61 13.77 -3.90 -10.69
CA GLY A 61 12.47 -3.61 -11.27
C GLY A 61 11.54 -2.84 -10.36
N ARG A 62 10.24 -3.03 -10.57
CA ARG A 62 9.16 -2.49 -9.75
C ARG A 62 8.16 -3.58 -9.39
N LEU A 63 7.64 -3.50 -8.17
CA LEU A 63 6.51 -4.31 -7.70
C LEU A 63 5.32 -3.39 -7.48
N SER A 64 4.17 -3.75 -8.03
CA SER A 64 2.91 -3.09 -7.75
C SER A 64 1.88 -4.04 -7.14
N LEU A 65 1.14 -3.51 -6.18
CA LEU A 65 -0.05 -4.08 -5.61
C LEU A 65 -1.24 -3.28 -6.13
N GLN A 66 -2.22 -3.96 -6.70
CA GLN A 66 -3.45 -3.33 -7.16
C GLN A 66 -4.65 -4.14 -6.72
N ILE A 67 -5.56 -3.51 -5.99
CA ILE A 67 -6.87 -4.06 -5.66
C ILE A 67 -7.87 -3.45 -6.63
N GLN A 68 -8.71 -4.28 -7.24
CA GLN A 68 -9.74 -3.84 -8.17
C GLN A 68 -11.01 -4.67 -7.98
N GLY A 69 -12.17 -4.03 -8.15
CA GLY A 69 -13.46 -4.72 -8.17
C GLY A 69 -14.57 -3.76 -8.55
N THR A 70 -15.80 -4.12 -8.18
CA THR A 70 -16.96 -3.23 -8.28
C THR A 70 -17.40 -2.80 -6.88
N GLY A 71 -18.10 -1.67 -6.72
CA GLY A 71 -18.47 -1.15 -5.39
C GLY A 71 -18.12 0.32 -5.21
N LEU A 72 -18.03 0.77 -3.96
CA LEU A 72 -17.62 2.15 -3.66
C LEU A 72 -16.13 2.35 -3.96
N LEU A 73 -15.27 1.45 -3.48
CA LEU A 73 -13.91 1.33 -3.99
C LEU A 73 -13.94 0.73 -5.39
N LYS A 74 -13.38 1.44 -6.39
CA LYS A 74 -13.23 0.93 -7.76
C LYS A 74 -11.90 0.22 -7.92
N TRP A 75 -10.82 0.90 -7.52
CA TRP A 75 -9.49 0.32 -7.43
C TRP A 75 -8.59 1.13 -6.50
N ALA A 76 -7.57 0.49 -5.94
CA ALA A 76 -6.48 1.12 -5.21
C ALA A 76 -5.16 0.45 -5.61
N MET A 77 -4.09 1.22 -5.72
CA MET A 77 -2.79 0.74 -6.16
C MET A 77 -1.67 1.37 -5.35
N ALA A 78 -0.65 0.59 -5.04
CA ALA A 78 0.64 1.08 -4.59
C ALA A 78 1.78 0.38 -5.33
N GLU A 79 2.90 1.06 -5.50
CA GLU A 79 4.08 0.54 -6.17
C GLU A 79 5.34 0.94 -5.41
N CYS A 80 6.32 0.04 -5.37
CA CYS A 80 7.66 0.30 -4.87
C CYS A 80 8.68 -0.23 -5.87
N ASN A 81 9.60 0.63 -6.32
CA ASN A 81 10.71 0.20 -7.17
C ASN A 81 11.93 -0.26 -6.36
N HIS A 82 12.94 -0.78 -7.06
CA HIS A 82 14.17 -1.28 -6.42
C HIS A 82 15.00 -0.21 -5.71
N LEU A 83 14.77 1.08 -5.98
CA LEU A 83 15.41 2.20 -5.27
C LEU A 83 14.68 2.53 -3.96
N GLY A 84 13.51 1.94 -3.72
CA GLY A 84 12.65 2.28 -2.60
C GLY A 84 11.77 3.51 -2.84
N GLU A 85 11.69 3.98 -4.07
CA GLU A 85 10.73 5.03 -4.43
C GLU A 85 9.34 4.43 -4.48
N VAL A 86 8.38 5.12 -3.88
CA VAL A 86 7.02 4.63 -3.72
C VAL A 86 5.99 5.60 -4.29
N ARG A 87 4.88 5.05 -4.76
CA ARG A 87 3.69 5.82 -5.18
C ARG A 87 2.43 5.03 -4.88
N ALA A 88 1.33 5.72 -4.65
CA ALA A 88 0.03 5.09 -4.52
C ALA A 88 -1.08 6.02 -5.00
N LEU A 89 -2.19 5.43 -5.44
CA LEU A 89 -3.39 6.12 -5.89
C LEU A 89 -4.61 5.21 -5.72
N ALA A 90 -5.79 5.80 -5.64
CA ALA A 90 -7.05 5.08 -5.61
C ALA A 90 -8.12 5.84 -6.39
N GLU A 91 -9.12 5.08 -6.82
CA GLU A 91 -10.38 5.58 -7.36
C GLU A 91 -11.54 4.97 -6.61
N TRP A 92 -12.46 5.83 -6.20
CA TRP A 92 -13.63 5.48 -5.43
C TRP A 92 -14.83 6.32 -5.89
N GLN A 93 -16.01 5.90 -5.46
CA GLN A 93 -17.23 6.65 -5.52
C GLN A 93 -17.48 7.29 -4.15
N ASP A 94 -17.72 8.59 -4.14
CA ASP A 94 -17.97 9.33 -2.91
C ASP A 94 -19.19 8.79 -2.17
N ASP A 95 -19.00 8.50 -0.89
CA ASP A 95 -20.03 7.98 0.01
C ASP A 95 -19.66 8.29 1.47
N PRO A 96 -20.61 8.70 2.32
CA PRO A 96 -20.36 8.96 3.74
C PRO A 96 -19.72 7.79 4.50
N LEU A 97 -19.98 6.54 4.08
CA LEU A 97 -19.39 5.35 4.68
C LEU A 97 -17.85 5.37 4.67
N LEU A 98 -17.24 6.05 3.70
CA LEU A 98 -15.78 6.10 3.56
C LEU A 98 -15.13 7.19 4.43
N LEU A 99 -15.91 8.16 4.92
CA LEU A 99 -15.39 9.37 5.58
C LEU A 99 -14.84 9.10 6.98
N GLU A 100 -15.45 8.19 7.72
CA GLU A 100 -15.05 7.80 9.07
C GLU A 100 -14.69 6.32 9.09
N ALA A 101 -13.42 6.00 9.40
CA ALA A 101 -12.94 4.64 9.47
C ALA A 101 -11.77 4.51 10.43
N GLU A 102 -11.71 3.37 11.12
CA GLU A 102 -10.59 3.02 12.00
C GLU A 102 -9.49 2.25 11.27
N ASN A 103 -9.80 1.56 10.17
CA ASN A 103 -8.86 0.77 9.36
C ASN A 103 -9.23 0.78 7.85
N GLY A 104 -8.36 0.22 7.01
CA GLY A 104 -8.60 0.07 5.57
C GLY A 104 -9.70 -0.93 5.20
N ASP A 105 -10.12 -1.81 6.13
CA ASP A 105 -11.12 -2.85 5.89
C ASP A 105 -12.47 -2.25 5.48
N VAL A 106 -12.81 -1.05 5.97
CA VAL A 106 -14.04 -0.36 5.55
C VAL A 106 -14.06 -0.19 4.04
N ALA A 107 -12.96 0.29 3.43
CA ALA A 107 -12.88 0.45 1.98
C ALA A 107 -12.96 -0.90 1.25
N LEU A 108 -12.25 -1.92 1.76
CA LEU A 108 -12.25 -3.27 1.19
C LEU A 108 -13.63 -3.93 1.27
N SER A 109 -14.38 -3.70 2.35
CA SER A 109 -15.72 -4.27 2.54
C SER A 109 -16.74 -3.80 1.52
N THR A 110 -16.46 -2.66 0.86
CA THR A 110 -17.31 -2.12 -0.21
C THR A 110 -17.09 -2.83 -1.55
N LEU A 111 -15.98 -3.57 -1.71
CA LEU A 111 -15.68 -4.29 -2.93
C LEU A 111 -16.59 -5.50 -3.11
N LYS A 112 -17.02 -5.70 -4.34
CA LYS A 112 -17.67 -6.90 -4.86
C LYS A 112 -16.80 -7.43 -5.98
N ASP A 113 -16.64 -8.76 -6.00
CA ASP A 113 -15.80 -9.46 -6.98
C ASP A 113 -14.36 -8.93 -7.00
N GLY A 114 -13.84 -8.59 -5.81
CA GLY A 114 -12.53 -7.97 -5.63
C GLY A 114 -11.38 -8.93 -5.95
N VAL A 115 -10.38 -8.43 -6.66
CA VAL A 115 -9.14 -9.15 -6.98
C VAL A 115 -7.94 -8.30 -6.52
N LEU A 116 -6.96 -8.95 -5.91
CA LEU A 116 -5.64 -8.38 -5.66
C LEU A 116 -4.66 -8.88 -6.72
N PHE A 117 -4.16 -7.96 -7.53
CA PHE A 117 -3.06 -8.17 -8.46
C PHE A 117 -1.74 -7.83 -7.78
N ILE A 118 -0.77 -8.73 -7.94
CA ILE A 118 0.63 -8.49 -7.58
C ILE A 118 1.43 -8.60 -8.88
N ASN A 119 1.91 -7.48 -9.37
CA ASN A 119 2.68 -7.42 -10.61
C ASN A 119 4.15 -7.14 -10.31
N ILE A 120 5.04 -7.84 -11.02
CA ILE A 120 6.48 -7.73 -10.89
C ILE A 120 7.04 -7.46 -12.29
N GLU A 121 7.55 -6.25 -12.49
CA GLU A 121 8.15 -5.83 -13.75
C GLU A 121 9.68 -5.72 -13.55
N PRO A 122 10.47 -6.60 -14.17
CA PRO A 122 11.93 -6.68 -13.98
C PRO A 122 12.73 -5.58 -14.66
#